data_AF-A0A8I0N180-F1
#
_entry.id   AF-A0A8I0N180-F1
#
_cell.length_a   1.000
_cell.length_b   1.000
_cell.length_c   1.000
_cell.angle_alpha   90.00
_cell.angle_beta   90.00
_cell.angle_gamma   90.00
#
_symmetry.space_group_name_H-M   'P 1'
#
loop_
_entity.id
_entity.type
_entity.pdbx_description
1 polymer ?
#
loop_
_entity_poly.entity_id
_entity_poly.type
_entity_poly.pdbx_seq_one_letter_code
_entity_poly.pdbx_strand_id
1 'polypeptide(L)'
;MLLTGYFPRLLIIFISFFSFFSYALDKNPDGLVSLWKLDNAQAVIDSVGENHGTFYNGPVTTQGKNNLGIKFDGVNDTAIIPDNESLNFGNGDFTVAFWVKKLQPTTSNWNRCAAVNKWHSGDKPGRDRTFS
;
A
#
# COMPACT_ATOMS: atom_id res chain seq x y z
N MET A 1 48.11 50.06 37.76
CA MET A 1 47.76 48.70 38.23
C MET A 1 46.35 48.41 37.72
N LEU A 2 46.26 47.54 36.72
CA LEU A 2 45.06 47.32 35.89
C LEU A 2 43.96 46.62 36.70
N LEU A 3 42.75 47.19 36.75
CA LEU A 3 41.56 46.49 37.23
C LEU A 3 40.57 46.34 36.07
N THR A 4 40.43 45.08 35.71
CA THR A 4 39.71 44.46 34.60
C THR A 4 38.21 44.76 34.59
N GLY A 5 37.67 44.97 33.39
CA GLY A 5 36.24 45.16 33.14
C GLY A 5 35.39 43.92 33.48
N TYR A 6 34.20 44.18 33.98
CA TYR A 6 33.20 43.18 34.34
C TYR A 6 32.08 43.20 33.28
N PHE A 7 32.04 42.18 32.42
CA PHE A 7 30.90 41.92 31.52
C PHE A 7 29.98 40.89 32.19
N PRO A 8 28.66 41.13 32.29
CA PRO A 8 27.75 40.18 32.92
C PRO A 8 27.55 38.91 32.06
N ARG A 9 27.66 37.76 32.72
CA ARG A 9 27.51 36.39 32.22
C ARG A 9 26.15 36.14 31.56
N LEU A 10 26.15 35.68 30.31
CA LEU A 10 25.04 34.93 29.71
C LEU A 10 25.34 33.42 29.89
N LEU A 11 24.55 32.75 30.73
CA LEU A 11 24.59 31.31 30.97
C LEU A 11 23.68 30.63 29.94
N ILE A 12 24.22 29.97 28.91
CA ILE A 12 23.45 29.11 28.01
C ILE A 12 23.67 27.65 28.44
N ILE A 13 22.62 27.05 28.98
CA ILE A 13 22.53 25.63 29.31
C ILE A 13 22.40 24.87 27.98
N PHE A 14 23.42 24.09 27.60
CA PHE A 14 23.31 23.15 26.49
C PHE A 14 22.37 22.02 26.92
N ILE A 15 21.09 22.14 26.56
CA ILE A 15 20.15 21.02 26.62
C ILE A 15 20.69 19.96 25.67
N SER A 16 21.04 18.82 26.26
CA SER A 16 21.51 17.62 25.58
C SER A 16 20.53 17.26 24.47
N PHE A 17 20.94 17.50 23.23
CA PHE A 17 20.20 17.08 22.05
C PHE A 17 20.42 15.57 21.93
N PHE A 18 19.65 14.79 22.71
CA PHE A 18 19.58 13.35 22.56
C PHE A 18 18.88 13.09 21.22
N SER A 19 19.68 13.02 20.15
CA SER A 19 19.19 12.68 18.83
C SER A 19 18.61 11.27 18.91
N PHE A 20 17.28 11.17 18.94
CA PHE A 20 16.59 9.95 18.61
C PHE A 20 16.84 9.69 17.13
N PHE A 21 17.89 8.96 16.81
CA PHE A 21 17.99 8.26 15.54
C PHE A 21 16.82 7.27 15.50
N SER A 22 15.71 7.68 14.89
CA SER A 22 14.72 6.70 14.44
C SER A 22 15.41 5.88 13.37
N TYR A 23 15.71 4.62 13.68
CA TYR A 23 15.96 3.63 12.64
C TYR A 23 14.64 3.44 11.92
N ALA A 24 14.41 4.24 10.88
CA ALA A 24 13.52 3.83 9.82
C ALA A 24 14.15 2.57 9.25
N LEU A 25 13.68 1.41 9.73
CA LEU A 25 13.84 0.16 9.02
C LEU A 25 13.31 0.50 7.64
N ASP A 26 14.18 0.56 6.62
CA ASP A 26 13.74 0.90 5.29
C ASP A 26 12.78 -0.20 4.88
N LYS A 27 11.49 0.07 5.11
CA LYS A 27 10.40 -0.86 4.81
C LYS A 27 10.16 -0.90 3.31
N ASN A 28 10.89 -0.09 2.55
CA ASN A 28 10.87 -0.10 1.12
C ASN A 28 12.10 -0.88 0.64
N PRO A 29 11.96 -2.11 0.12
CA PRO A 29 13.03 -2.62 -0.72
C PRO A 29 13.21 -1.63 -1.87
N ASP A 30 14.45 -1.21 -2.13
CA ASP A 30 14.80 -0.29 -3.21
C ASP A 30 14.05 -0.70 -4.49
N GLY A 31 13.10 0.15 -4.93
CA GLY A 31 12.27 -0.11 -6.12
C GLY A 31 10.82 -0.56 -5.89
N LEU A 32 10.33 -0.66 -4.64
CA LEU A 32 8.90 -0.86 -4.41
C LEU A 32 8.12 0.43 -4.74
N VAL A 33 7.19 0.31 -5.69
CA VAL A 33 6.38 1.42 -6.23
C VAL A 33 5.09 1.64 -5.44
N SER A 34 4.40 0.55 -5.07
CA SER A 34 3.09 0.61 -4.40
C SER A 34 2.90 -0.57 -3.46
N LEU A 35 2.24 -0.31 -2.31
CA LEU A 35 1.89 -1.33 -1.32
C LEU A 35 0.50 -1.08 -0.73
N TRP A 36 -0.48 -1.88 -1.16
CA TRP A 36 -1.82 -1.91 -0.58
C TRP A 36 -1.90 -3.00 0.50
N LYS A 37 -1.99 -2.59 1.77
CA LYS A 37 -2.05 -3.54 2.91
C LYS A 37 -3.41 -4.21 3.05
N LEU A 38 -4.48 -3.53 2.61
CA LEU A 38 -5.86 -4.03 2.64
C LEU A 38 -6.31 -4.46 4.05
N ASP A 39 -5.92 -3.70 5.08
CA ASP A 39 -6.25 -3.99 6.48
C ASP A 39 -7.62 -3.44 6.93
N ASN A 40 -8.27 -2.61 6.11
CA ASN A 40 -9.63 -2.12 6.36
C ASN A 40 -10.40 -1.96 5.05
N ALA A 41 -11.71 -2.25 5.08
CA ALA A 41 -12.58 -2.17 3.91
C ALA A 41 -13.13 -0.75 3.62
N GLN A 42 -12.61 0.29 4.27
CA GLN A 42 -13.09 1.66 4.05
C GLN A 42 -12.39 2.34 2.87
N ALA A 43 -11.10 2.05 2.68
CA ALA A 43 -10.32 2.63 1.59
C ALA A 43 -9.18 1.70 1.15
N VAL A 44 -8.82 1.77 -0.13
CA VAL A 44 -7.64 1.10 -0.68
C VAL A 44 -6.49 2.10 -0.63
N ILE A 45 -5.69 2.07 0.43
CA ILE A 45 -4.59 3.02 0.64
C ILE A 45 -3.26 2.37 0.27
N ASP A 46 -2.57 2.96 -0.73
CA ASP A 46 -1.16 2.73 -0.97
C ASP A 46 -0.33 3.31 0.20
N SER A 47 0.50 2.47 0.82
CA SER A 47 1.35 2.84 1.96
C SER A 47 2.75 3.32 1.55
N VAL A 48 3.07 3.27 0.25
CA VAL A 48 4.40 3.62 -0.29
C VAL A 48 4.30 4.74 -1.31
N GLY A 49 3.34 4.64 -2.24
CA GLY A 49 3.08 5.64 -3.26
C GLY A 49 1.72 6.34 -3.08
N GLU A 50 1.30 7.03 -4.13
CA GLU A 50 0.03 7.80 -4.18
C GLU A 50 -1.06 7.06 -4.98
N ASN A 51 -0.86 5.77 -5.28
CA ASN A 51 -1.78 4.98 -6.09
C ASN A 51 -2.96 4.45 -5.24
N HIS A 52 -3.70 5.35 -4.59
CA HIS A 52 -4.89 4.99 -3.83
C HIS A 52 -5.99 4.44 -4.76
N GLY A 53 -6.84 3.58 -4.22
CA GLY A 53 -7.97 3.00 -4.94
C GLY A 53 -9.28 3.13 -4.18
N THR A 54 -10.30 2.44 -4.67
CA THR A 54 -11.64 2.42 -4.07
C THR A 54 -12.22 1.01 -4.12
N PHE A 55 -12.90 0.62 -3.04
CA PHE A 55 -13.68 -0.62 -3.00
C PHE A 55 -15.06 -0.42 -3.62
N TYR A 56 -15.56 -1.45 -4.29
CA TYR A 56 -16.91 -1.49 -4.88
C TYR A 56 -17.66 -2.70 -4.35
N ASN A 57 -18.99 -2.56 -4.24
CA ASN A 57 -19.95 -3.58 -3.81
C ASN A 57 -19.85 -4.08 -2.36
N GLY A 58 -18.94 -3.51 -1.57
CA GLY A 58 -18.95 -3.63 -0.11
C GLY A 58 -18.22 -4.86 0.42
N PRO A 59 -16.96 -5.09 0.03
CA PRO A 59 -16.17 -6.16 0.62
C PRO A 59 -15.96 -5.90 2.12
N VAL A 60 -15.63 -6.94 2.87
CA VAL A 60 -15.57 -6.87 4.34
C VAL A 60 -14.19 -7.16 4.89
N THR A 61 -13.82 -6.46 5.96
CA THR A 61 -12.58 -6.73 6.69
C THR A 61 -12.65 -8.10 7.38
N THR A 62 -11.58 -8.88 7.28
CA THR A 62 -11.44 -10.20 7.92
C THR A 62 -10.02 -10.41 8.45
N GLN A 63 -9.74 -11.56 9.06
CA GLN A 63 -8.39 -11.92 9.48
C GLN A 63 -7.50 -12.24 8.27
N GLY A 64 -6.38 -11.55 8.14
CA GLY A 64 -5.42 -11.72 7.06
C GLY A 64 -4.15 -12.45 7.48
N LYS A 65 -3.15 -12.46 6.60
CA LYS A 65 -1.88 -13.17 6.82
C LYS A 65 -1.00 -12.50 7.89
N ASN A 66 -0.86 -11.18 7.82
CA ASN A 66 0.03 -10.42 8.70
C ASN A 66 -0.72 -9.51 9.69
N ASN A 67 -2.03 -9.29 9.50
CA ASN A 67 -2.94 -8.54 10.36
C ASN A 67 -4.39 -8.85 9.95
N LEU A 68 -5.03 -7.88 9.28
CA LEU A 68 -6.35 -7.99 8.70
C LEU A 68 -6.18 -8.22 7.19
N GLY A 69 -7.30 -8.36 6.51
CA GLY A 69 -7.38 -8.55 5.08
C GLY A 69 -8.79 -8.25 4.61
N ILE A 70 -8.99 -8.32 3.29
CA ILE A 70 -10.29 -8.09 2.68
C ILE A 70 -10.85 -9.42 2.19
N LYS A 71 -12.09 -9.69 2.57
CA LYS A 71 -12.88 -10.79 2.04
C LYS A 71 -13.79 -10.25 0.95
N PHE A 72 -13.58 -10.78 -0.26
CA PHE A 72 -14.45 -10.61 -1.41
C PHE A 72 -15.48 -11.75 -1.40
N ASP A 73 -16.75 -11.44 -1.68
CA ASP A 73 -17.86 -12.40 -1.66
C ASP A 73 -17.88 -13.36 -2.86
N GLY A 74 -17.11 -13.05 -3.91
CA GLY A 74 -17.01 -13.84 -5.14
C GLY A 74 -18.14 -13.59 -6.14
N VAL A 75 -18.98 -12.57 -5.91
CA VAL A 75 -20.08 -12.18 -6.81
C VAL A 75 -19.69 -10.95 -7.62
N ASN A 76 -19.38 -9.84 -6.95
CA ASN A 76 -19.08 -8.57 -7.61
C ASN A 76 -18.14 -7.65 -6.82
N ASP A 77 -17.63 -8.06 -5.66
CA ASP A 77 -16.69 -7.24 -4.90
C ASP A 77 -15.39 -7.01 -5.66
N THR A 78 -14.91 -5.76 -5.67
CA THR A 78 -13.62 -5.42 -6.29
C THR A 78 -12.93 -4.23 -5.63
N ALA A 79 -11.61 -4.15 -5.78
CA ALA A 79 -10.79 -3.01 -5.44
C ALA A 79 -10.19 -2.44 -6.73
N ILE A 80 -10.54 -1.19 -7.07
CA ILE A 80 -10.07 -0.54 -8.30
C ILE A 80 -9.07 0.54 -7.94
N ILE A 81 -7.88 0.44 -8.54
CA ILE A 81 -6.84 1.47 -8.49
C ILE A 81 -6.93 2.23 -9.84
N PRO A 82 -7.11 3.56 -9.84
CA PRO A 82 -7.07 4.36 -11.06
C PRO A 82 -5.75 4.17 -11.82
N ASP A 83 -5.81 4.32 -13.14
CA ASP A 83 -4.60 4.23 -13.95
C ASP A 83 -3.62 5.34 -13.59
N ASN A 84 -2.34 4.97 -13.50
CA ASN A 84 -1.24 5.88 -13.18
C ASN A 84 0.02 5.40 -13.91
N GLU A 85 0.79 6.35 -14.44
CA GLU A 85 2.02 6.05 -15.18
C GLU A 85 3.04 5.27 -14.35
N SER A 86 3.08 5.49 -13.03
CA SER A 86 3.94 4.74 -12.11
C SER A 86 3.62 3.24 -12.05
N LEU A 87 2.40 2.84 -12.40
CA LEU A 87 1.98 1.43 -12.44
C LEU A 87 2.17 0.81 -13.83
N ASN A 88 2.72 1.52 -14.80
CA ASN A 88 2.99 0.97 -16.11
C ASN A 88 4.28 0.15 -16.09
N PHE A 89 4.14 -1.15 -16.33
CA PHE A 89 5.27 -2.08 -16.35
C PHE A 89 6.29 -1.79 -17.47
N GLY A 90 5.89 -1.02 -18.50
CA GLY A 90 6.74 -0.67 -19.62
C GLY A 90 7.31 -1.91 -20.32
N ASN A 91 8.56 -1.80 -20.77
CA ASN A 91 9.31 -2.88 -21.41
C ASN A 91 10.36 -3.53 -20.49
N GLY A 92 10.46 -3.07 -19.24
CA GLY A 92 11.44 -3.55 -18.27
C GLY A 92 10.93 -4.73 -17.44
N ASP A 93 11.82 -5.31 -16.64
CA ASP A 93 11.47 -6.34 -15.67
C ASP A 93 10.73 -5.71 -14.48
N PHE A 94 9.73 -6.43 -13.97
CA PHE A 94 8.96 -6.00 -12.81
C PHE A 94 8.58 -7.21 -11.95
N THR A 95 8.20 -6.95 -10.70
CA THR A 95 7.72 -7.99 -9.77
C THR A 95 6.43 -7.55 -9.11
N VAL A 96 5.47 -8.46 -8.99
CA VAL A 96 4.24 -8.28 -8.22
C VAL A 96 4.13 -9.40 -7.19
N ALA A 97 3.90 -9.05 -5.93
CA ALA A 97 3.74 -10.00 -4.84
C ALA A 97 2.47 -9.68 -4.04
N PHE A 98 1.72 -10.72 -3.66
CA PHE A 98 0.49 -10.56 -2.88
C PHE A 98 0.17 -11.83 -2.08
N TRP A 99 -0.62 -11.66 -1.02
CA TRP A 99 -1.21 -12.76 -0.25
C TRP A 99 -2.65 -12.97 -0.69
N VAL A 100 -3.01 -14.21 -1.02
CA VAL A 100 -4.40 -14.58 -1.34
C VAL A 100 -4.76 -15.87 -0.61
N LYS A 101 -5.98 -15.93 -0.07
CA LYS A 101 -6.56 -17.15 0.52
C LYS A 101 -7.86 -17.46 -0.18
N LYS A 102 -7.91 -18.61 -0.85
CA LYS A 102 -9.14 -19.13 -1.45
C LYS A 102 -10.05 -19.69 -0.35
N LEU A 103 -11.27 -19.17 -0.22
CA LEU A 103 -12.19 -19.55 0.87
C LEU A 103 -13.12 -20.72 0.51
N GLN A 104 -13.41 -20.95 -0.78
CA GLN A 104 -14.16 -22.13 -1.24
C GLN A 104 -13.67 -22.59 -2.61
N PRO A 105 -13.57 -23.91 -2.86
CA PRO A 105 -13.67 -24.44 -4.21
C PRO A 105 -15.14 -24.39 -4.60
N THR A 106 -15.52 -23.54 -5.55
CA THR A 106 -16.81 -23.72 -6.19
C THR A 106 -16.77 -25.06 -6.91
N THR A 107 -17.86 -25.81 -6.90
CA THR A 107 -18.06 -27.04 -7.71
C THR A 107 -18.04 -26.77 -9.22
N SER A 108 -17.58 -25.59 -9.62
CA SER A 108 -17.45 -25.11 -10.97
C SER A 108 -16.07 -25.47 -11.51
N ASN A 109 -16.03 -26.05 -12.70
CA ASN A 109 -14.79 -26.35 -13.43
C ASN A 109 -13.98 -25.06 -13.76
N TRP A 110 -14.54 -23.88 -13.48
CA TRP A 110 -13.89 -22.58 -13.60
C TRP A 110 -13.04 -22.24 -12.36
N ASN A 111 -11.87 -22.88 -12.25
CA ASN A 111 -10.91 -22.68 -11.16
C ASN A 111 -10.09 -21.37 -11.23
N ARG A 112 -10.54 -20.37 -12.01
CA ARG A 112 -9.80 -19.12 -12.24
C ARG A 112 -10.16 -18.06 -11.18
N CYS A 113 -9.44 -18.04 -10.08
CA CYS A 113 -9.42 -16.87 -9.18
C CYS A 113 -8.41 -15.86 -9.73
N ALA A 114 -8.86 -14.90 -10.54
CA ALA A 114 -8.03 -13.74 -10.85
C ALA A 114 -7.96 -12.87 -9.60
N ALA A 115 -6.79 -12.79 -8.96
CA ALA A 115 -6.60 -11.99 -7.75
C ALA A 115 -6.22 -10.53 -8.06
N VAL A 116 -5.54 -10.30 -9.20
CA VAL A 116 -5.09 -8.98 -9.66
C VAL A 116 -5.10 -8.95 -11.18
N ASN A 117 -5.57 -7.86 -11.78
CA ASN A 117 -5.50 -7.61 -13.21
C ASN A 117 -5.12 -6.15 -13.48
N LYS A 118 -4.23 -5.90 -14.44
CA LYS A 118 -3.98 -4.58 -15.03
C LYS A 118 -4.26 -4.64 -16.52
N TRP A 119 -5.00 -3.65 -17.01
CA TRP A 119 -5.30 -3.48 -18.42
C TRP A 119 -4.45 -2.34 -18.97
N HIS A 120 -3.91 -2.51 -20.18
CA HIS A 120 -3.30 -1.42 -20.93
C HIS A 120 -4.43 -0.70 -21.69
N SER A 121 -4.43 0.63 -21.67
CA SER A 121 -5.56 1.49 -22.04
C SER A 121 -6.24 1.16 -23.38
N GLY A 122 -7.58 1.17 -23.38
CA GLY A 122 -8.43 1.08 -24.57
C GLY A 122 -9.78 0.39 -24.32
N ASP A 123 -9.82 -0.59 -23.42
CA ASP A 123 -11.05 -1.29 -23.07
C ASP A 123 -11.62 -0.80 -21.74
N LYS A 124 -12.94 -0.62 -21.70
CA LYS A 124 -13.69 -0.16 -20.53
C LYS A 124 -13.31 -0.98 -19.29
N PRO A 125 -13.21 -0.38 -18.09
CA PRO A 125 -13.07 -1.13 -16.85
C PRO A 125 -14.21 -2.15 -16.76
N GLY A 126 -13.85 -3.43 -16.62
CA GLY A 126 -14.73 -4.49 -16.14
C GLY A 126 -16.19 -4.41 -16.60
N ARG A 127 -16.46 -4.61 -17.89
CA ARG A 127 -17.58 -5.51 -18.18
C ARG A 127 -16.98 -6.89 -18.06
N ASP A 128 -17.30 -7.58 -16.97
CA ASP A 128 -17.10 -9.02 -16.90
C ASP A 128 -17.55 -9.59 -18.23
N ARG A 129 -16.57 -10.10 -19.00
CA ARG A 129 -16.91 -11.06 -20.02
C ARG A 129 -17.49 -12.20 -19.20
N THR A 130 -18.81 -12.31 -19.26
CA THR A 130 -19.54 -13.54 -18.98
C THR A 130 -18.88 -14.57 -19.88
N PHE A 131 -17.88 -15.26 -19.35
CA PHE A 131 -17.27 -16.38 -20.01
C PHE A 131 -18.18 -17.56 -19.68
N SER A 132 -18.89 -17.98 -20.72
CA SER A 132 -19.81 -19.13 -20.82
C SER A 132 -19.32 -20.35 -20.08
#